data_AF-A0A538ASV0-F1
#
_entry.id   AF-A0A538ASV0-F1
#
_cell.length_a   1.000
_cell.length_b   1.000
_cell.length_c   1.000
_cell.angle_alpha   90.00
_cell.angle_beta   90.00
_cell.angle_gamma   90.00
#
_symmetry.space_group_name_H-M   'P 1'
#
loop_
_entity.id
_entity.type
_entity.pdbx_description
1 polymer ?
#
loop_
_entity_poly.entity_id
_entity_poly.type
_entity_poly.pdbx_seq_one_letter_code
_entity_poly.pdbx_strand_id
1 'polypeptide(L)'
;MALIIAVVLMGVVATLAGLMLTVGVHTDQASARGRNWVQSLHVAESGVDQAMAKIQAAGGNYSGTFTGSTAQGSYSVTVSRQTRNQYTIRSVGSVLPGKQGAATRALQVTMAPPSVFKNALFSYTTLETKNGDLITGDVWANQNAIVEAGTSVSGSVTAATGYIEIDNGSSIGGNAWSGSFNNANGYAIFVDQNASVDGWAKASVTNPPDPITCGGANPANYKVRADGGATIGGDVTTWGTFTGSGTAGGTVNNNVCTAAPAAIAMPAFTYSASNYDPTTLHEFGTATTSSATAVSDFQSYLSSHSNQLSGTFYINQSSPVNQDNRIDLTNAVVTGDLNIITNTPIFTNGTTDQTTNAVAILVSTYKPPTGSNCDLNQDKSECAVHLKNNFATSGNTAVLVYTPYGPVAVKNNAIQFGAIYSDSIQIKNNQSLTYDSRIERVVGFGDTTLEVTKWLEVKP
;
A
#
# COMPACT_ATOMS: atom_id res chain seq x y z
N MET A 1 31.32 85.41 8.21
CA MET A 1 30.20 84.52 7.79
C MET A 1 30.62 83.42 6.82
N ALA A 2 31.39 83.69 5.76
CA ALA A 2 31.78 82.67 4.77
C ALA A 2 32.50 81.42 5.36
N LEU A 3 33.35 81.61 6.37
CA LEU A 3 34.11 80.50 6.98
C LEU A 3 33.25 79.57 7.85
N ILE A 4 32.24 80.12 8.53
CA ILE A 4 31.26 79.34 9.32
C ILE A 4 30.38 78.51 8.38
N ILE A 5 29.94 79.10 7.25
CA ILE A 5 29.13 78.42 6.23
C ILE A 5 29.93 77.24 5.63
N ALA A 6 31.22 77.44 5.33
CA ALA A 6 32.08 76.38 4.78
C ALA A 6 32.30 75.21 5.76
N VAL A 7 32.47 75.49 7.05
CA VAL A 7 32.63 74.44 8.09
C VAL A 7 31.34 73.64 8.28
N VAL A 8 30.18 74.32 8.27
CA VAL A 8 28.88 73.64 8.36
C VAL A 8 28.62 72.79 7.11
N LEU A 9 28.92 73.30 5.91
CA LEU A 9 28.79 72.54 4.66
C LEU A 9 29.71 71.31 4.62
N MET A 10 30.97 71.43 5.07
CA MET A 10 31.88 70.29 5.17
C MET A 10 31.40 69.25 6.19
N GLY A 11 30.83 69.68 7.32
CA GLY A 11 30.22 68.77 8.30
C GLY A 11 29.00 68.02 7.76
N VAL A 12 28.15 68.69 6.99
CA VAL A 12 27.00 68.07 6.32
C VAL A 12 27.47 67.08 5.24
N VAL A 13 28.47 67.43 4.43
CA VAL A 13 29.00 66.54 3.39
C VAL A 13 29.71 65.31 4.00
N ALA A 14 30.47 65.49 5.08
CA ALA A 14 31.15 64.39 5.77
C ALA A 14 30.15 63.41 6.41
N THR A 15 29.08 63.92 7.03
CA THR A 15 28.01 63.07 7.59
C THR A 15 27.22 62.35 6.49
N LEU A 16 26.95 63.01 5.36
CA LEU A 16 26.30 62.38 4.20
C LEU A 16 27.18 61.28 3.58
N ALA A 17 28.48 61.52 3.46
CA ALA A 17 29.44 60.52 2.97
C ALA A 17 29.55 59.31 3.90
N GLY A 18 29.57 59.54 5.22
CA GLY A 18 29.53 58.47 6.22
C GLY A 18 28.23 57.65 6.16
N LEU A 19 27.09 58.30 5.95
CA LEU A 19 25.81 57.64 5.77
C LEU A 19 25.79 56.78 4.49
N MET A 20 26.26 57.32 3.35
CA MET A 20 26.34 56.57 2.10
C MET A 20 27.25 55.33 2.21
N LEU A 21 28.39 55.45 2.89
CA LEU A 21 29.27 54.31 3.15
C LEU A 21 28.56 53.24 3.99
N THR A 22 27.86 53.65 5.04
CA THR A 22 27.15 52.74 5.95
C THR A 22 26.00 52.01 5.23
N VAL A 23 25.23 52.74 4.41
CA VAL A 23 24.14 52.16 3.60
C VAL A 23 24.69 51.20 2.56
N GLY A 24 25.80 51.53 1.90
CA GLY A 24 26.48 50.67 0.94
C GLY A 24 26.94 49.36 1.59
N VAL A 25 27.67 49.45 2.71
CA VAL A 25 28.14 48.28 3.48
C VAL A 25 26.96 47.42 3.96
N HIS A 26 25.89 48.03 4.46
CA HIS A 26 24.72 47.29 4.91
C HIS A 26 24.03 46.56 3.74
N THR A 27 23.92 47.20 2.58
CA THR A 27 23.30 46.61 1.39
C THR A 27 24.11 45.44 0.85
N ASP A 28 25.44 45.57 0.82
CA ASP A 28 26.35 44.51 0.39
C ASP A 28 26.33 43.33 1.36
N GLN A 29 26.34 43.58 2.67
CA GLN A 29 26.24 42.54 3.69
C GLN A 29 24.90 41.82 3.66
N ALA A 30 23.79 42.56 3.51
CA ALA A 30 22.45 41.98 3.39
C ALA A 30 22.33 41.11 2.13
N SER A 31 22.86 41.58 1.01
CA SER A 31 22.87 40.85 -0.27
C SER A 31 23.76 39.61 -0.21
N ALA A 32 24.95 39.71 0.38
CA ALA A 32 25.86 38.59 0.58
C ALA A 32 25.23 37.53 1.50
N ARG A 33 24.58 37.95 2.60
CA ARG A 33 23.86 37.06 3.50
C ARG A 33 22.69 36.37 2.79
N GLY A 34 21.92 37.10 1.97
CA GLY A 34 20.83 36.54 1.18
C GLY A 34 21.30 35.47 0.20
N ARG A 35 22.41 35.72 -0.52
CA ARG A 35 23.02 34.71 -1.40
C ARG A 35 23.50 33.49 -0.61
N ASN A 36 24.22 33.70 0.49
CA ASN A 36 24.75 32.60 1.31
C ASN A 36 23.62 31.77 1.93
N TRP A 37 22.48 32.39 2.26
CA TRP A 37 21.28 31.72 2.76
C TRP A 37 20.62 30.78 1.74
N VAL A 38 20.61 31.16 0.46
CA VAL A 38 20.14 30.27 -0.62
C VAL A 38 21.17 29.19 -0.89
N GLN A 39 22.46 29.55 -0.94
CA GLN A 39 23.54 28.59 -1.18
C GLN A 39 23.62 27.51 -0.09
N SER A 40 23.39 27.86 1.18
CA SER A 40 23.42 26.86 2.27
C SER A 40 22.32 25.81 2.14
N LEU A 41 21.18 26.14 1.52
CA LEU A 41 20.17 25.15 1.17
C LEU A 41 20.68 24.18 0.10
N HIS A 42 21.20 24.68 -1.03
CA HIS A 42 21.72 23.80 -2.09
C HIS A 42 22.87 22.90 -1.60
N VAL A 43 23.70 23.42 -0.68
CA VAL A 43 24.74 22.63 -0.01
C VAL A 43 24.11 21.51 0.84
N ALA A 44 23.01 21.79 1.56
CA ALA A 44 22.27 20.78 2.31
C ALA A 44 21.62 19.75 1.37
N GLU A 45 21.02 20.16 0.25
CA GLU A 45 20.43 19.29 -0.77
C GLU A 45 21.47 18.34 -1.36
N SER A 46 22.66 18.83 -1.67
CA SER A 46 23.78 18.01 -2.15
C SER A 46 24.15 16.89 -1.14
N GLY A 47 24.04 17.18 0.16
CA GLY A 47 24.23 16.18 1.20
C GLY A 47 23.13 15.12 1.24
N VAL A 48 21.87 15.51 0.97
CA VAL A 48 20.75 14.56 0.83
C VAL A 48 20.97 13.65 -0.37
N ASP A 49 21.32 14.20 -1.54
CA ASP A 49 21.56 13.43 -2.75
C ASP A 49 22.69 12.40 -2.55
N GLN A 50 23.77 12.80 -1.89
CA GLN A 50 24.86 11.88 -1.57
C GLN A 50 24.42 10.79 -0.58
N ALA A 51 23.57 11.11 0.40
CA ALA A 51 23.01 10.11 1.31
C ALA A 51 22.14 9.11 0.57
N MET A 52 21.27 9.57 -0.33
CA MET A 52 20.45 8.69 -1.17
C MET A 52 21.31 7.75 -2.01
N ALA A 53 22.38 8.26 -2.63
CA ALA A 53 23.33 7.45 -3.39
C ALA A 53 24.05 6.41 -2.51
N LYS A 54 24.45 6.78 -1.27
CA LYS A 54 25.07 5.83 -0.31
C LYS A 54 24.09 4.75 0.15
N ILE A 55 22.82 5.10 0.40
CA ILE A 55 21.77 4.13 0.74
C ILE A 55 21.57 3.15 -0.41
N GLN A 56 21.47 3.63 -1.64
CA GLN A 56 21.33 2.80 -2.83
C GLN A 56 22.56 1.90 -3.04
N ALA A 57 23.77 2.44 -2.93
CA ALA A 57 25.01 1.68 -3.09
C ALA A 57 25.20 0.60 -2.02
N ALA A 58 24.69 0.82 -0.81
CA ALA A 58 24.70 -0.17 0.28
C ALA A 58 23.52 -1.17 0.21
N GLY A 59 22.72 -1.15 -0.86
CA GLY A 59 21.55 -2.02 -1.00
C GLY A 59 20.49 -1.78 0.07
N GLY A 60 20.39 -0.56 0.59
CA GLY A 60 19.52 -0.18 1.70
C GLY A 60 20.20 -0.23 3.08
N ASN A 61 21.33 -0.89 3.27
CA ASN A 61 21.87 -1.10 4.62
C ASN A 61 22.69 0.07 5.19
N TYR A 62 22.62 1.26 4.60
CA TYR A 62 23.41 2.41 5.07
C TYR A 62 22.76 3.12 6.27
N SER A 63 23.55 3.33 7.32
CA SER A 63 23.26 4.24 8.42
C SER A 63 24.56 4.88 8.92
N GLY A 64 24.44 6.04 9.56
CA GLY A 64 25.57 6.75 10.15
C GLY A 64 25.70 8.19 9.67
N THR A 65 26.82 8.81 10.02
CA THR A 65 27.10 10.22 9.74
C THR A 65 28.28 10.35 8.79
N PHE A 66 28.20 11.29 7.87
CA PHE A 66 29.30 11.68 7.00
C PHE A 66 29.29 13.18 6.73
N THR A 67 30.42 13.70 6.28
CA THR A 67 30.57 15.09 5.87
C THR A 67 31.05 15.15 4.44
N GLY A 68 30.83 16.28 3.79
CA GLY A 68 31.33 16.54 2.46
C GLY A 68 31.36 18.02 2.16
N SER A 69 31.85 18.36 0.98
CA SER A 69 31.98 19.73 0.52
C SER A 69 31.53 19.87 -0.92
N THR A 70 31.13 21.10 -1.23
CA THR A 70 30.85 21.62 -2.57
C THR A 70 31.75 22.83 -2.80
N ALA A 71 31.70 23.43 -3.99
CA ALA A 71 32.42 24.68 -4.24
C ALA A 71 31.89 25.85 -3.38
N GLN A 72 30.63 25.76 -2.91
CA GLN A 72 29.93 26.82 -2.20
C GLN A 72 30.00 26.70 -0.67
N GLY A 73 30.19 25.49 -0.14
CA GLY A 73 30.18 25.24 1.30
C GLY A 73 30.37 23.77 1.67
N SER A 74 30.17 23.46 2.95
CA SER A 74 30.29 22.11 3.50
C SER A 74 28.96 21.62 4.06
N TYR A 75 28.71 20.32 4.01
CA TYR A 75 27.56 19.69 4.66
C TYR A 75 27.98 18.61 5.66
N SER A 76 27.10 18.37 6.63
CA SER A 76 27.13 17.23 7.54
C SER A 76 25.80 16.50 7.46
N VAL A 77 25.82 15.20 7.25
CA VAL A 77 24.63 14.38 7.02
C VAL A 77 24.59 13.24 8.00
N THR A 78 23.44 13.03 8.63
CA THR A 78 23.15 11.85 9.45
C THR A 78 22.02 11.07 8.81
N VAL A 79 22.26 9.80 8.54
CA VAL A 79 21.28 8.85 8.02
C VAL A 79 20.91 7.89 9.15
N SER A 80 19.63 7.90 9.53
CA SER A 80 19.06 6.99 10.51
C SER A 80 18.11 6.02 9.84
N ARG A 81 18.44 4.73 9.87
CA ARG A 81 17.52 3.65 9.50
C ARG A 81 16.49 3.49 10.61
N GLN A 82 15.23 3.40 10.23
CA GLN A 82 14.08 3.15 11.10
C GLN A 82 13.51 1.75 10.80
N THR A 83 12.51 1.32 11.57
CA THR A 83 11.82 0.05 11.31
C THR A 83 11.11 0.08 9.95
N ARG A 84 10.84 -1.10 9.39
CA ARG A 84 10.10 -1.26 8.12
C ARG A 84 10.77 -0.57 6.92
N ASN A 85 12.11 -0.60 6.90
CA ASN A 85 12.95 -0.06 5.84
C ASN A 85 12.70 1.43 5.53
N GLN A 86 12.38 2.22 6.56
CA GLN A 86 12.26 3.67 6.48
C GLN A 86 13.59 4.35 6.84
N TYR A 87 13.86 5.51 6.24
CA TYR A 87 15.08 6.27 6.49
C TYR A 87 14.73 7.71 6.81
N THR A 88 15.44 8.29 7.78
CA THR A 88 15.47 9.73 7.99
C THR A 88 16.88 10.23 7.71
N ILE A 89 16.98 11.11 6.71
CA ILE A 89 18.21 11.79 6.32
C ILE A 89 18.12 13.21 6.87
N ARG A 90 19.03 13.59 7.76
CA ARG A 90 19.20 14.98 8.20
C ARG A 90 20.49 15.53 7.62
N SER A 91 20.40 16.55 6.77
CA SER A 91 21.54 17.22 6.14
C SER A 91 21.62 18.66 6.60
N VAL A 92 22.77 19.08 7.13
CA VAL A 92 23.05 20.45 7.57
C VAL A 92 24.09 21.04 6.62
N GLY A 93 23.69 22.02 5.81
CA GLY A 93 24.57 22.75 4.89
C GLY A 93 25.02 24.08 5.47
N SER A 94 26.31 24.39 5.37
CA SER A 94 26.94 25.61 5.87
C SER A 94 27.82 26.28 4.81
N VAL A 95 27.66 27.60 4.67
CA VAL A 95 28.45 28.45 3.78
C VAL A 95 29.27 29.42 4.64
N LEU A 96 30.58 29.49 4.37
CA LEU A 96 31.54 30.35 5.09
C LEU A 96 31.44 30.24 6.63
N PRO A 97 31.52 29.03 7.21
CA PRO A 97 31.34 28.85 8.64
C PRO A 97 32.30 29.75 9.44
N GLY A 98 31.75 30.48 10.42
CA GLY A 98 32.51 31.37 11.30
C GLY A 98 32.94 32.72 10.70
N LYS A 99 32.49 33.09 9.50
CA LYS A 99 32.79 34.40 8.86
C LYS A 99 31.56 35.32 8.82
N GLN A 100 31.76 36.62 8.61
CA GLN A 100 30.66 37.55 8.34
C GLN A 100 29.86 37.08 7.11
N GLY A 101 28.53 37.06 7.23
CA GLY A 101 27.63 36.53 6.20
C GLY A 101 27.47 35.01 6.19
N ALA A 102 27.99 34.28 7.19
CA ALA A 102 27.76 32.85 7.33
C ALA A 102 26.26 32.51 7.34
N ALA A 103 25.91 31.40 6.69
CA ALA A 103 24.56 30.87 6.68
C ALA A 103 24.59 29.35 6.84
N THR A 104 23.67 28.84 7.66
CA THR A 104 23.48 27.40 7.88
C THR A 104 22.00 27.09 7.75
N ARG A 105 21.69 26.00 7.03
CA ARG A 105 20.33 25.48 6.86
C ARG A 105 20.34 23.97 7.01
N ALA A 106 19.21 23.41 7.45
CA ALA A 106 19.08 21.98 7.61
C ALA A 106 17.84 21.46 6.90
N LEU A 107 18.00 20.31 6.26
CA LEU A 107 16.95 19.54 5.63
C LEU A 107 16.77 18.22 6.38
N GLN A 108 15.53 17.81 6.51
CA GLN A 108 15.16 16.48 6.94
C GLN A 108 14.29 15.84 5.87
N VAL A 109 14.77 14.73 5.33
CA VAL A 109 14.12 13.95 4.27
C VAL A 109 13.79 12.57 4.81
N THR A 110 12.55 12.13 4.61
CA THR A 110 12.12 10.78 4.95
C THR A 110 11.92 9.98 3.69
N MET A 111 12.47 8.77 3.67
CA MET A 111 12.30 7.80 2.59
C MET A 111 11.64 6.54 3.13
N ALA A 112 10.79 5.92 2.34
CA ALA A 112 10.12 4.67 2.66
C ALA A 112 9.87 3.86 1.37
N PRO A 113 9.55 2.56 1.47
CA PRO A 113 9.07 1.80 0.32
C PRO A 113 7.85 2.48 -0.34
N PRO A 114 7.65 2.34 -1.67
CA PRO A 114 6.51 2.92 -2.36
C PRO A 114 5.15 2.53 -1.76
N SER A 115 4.16 3.42 -1.87
CA SER A 115 2.77 3.11 -1.48
C SER A 115 2.09 2.31 -2.60
N VAL A 116 1.82 1.04 -2.33
CA VAL A 116 1.37 0.06 -3.32
C VAL A 116 -0.04 -0.44 -3.00
N PHE A 117 -0.32 -0.72 -1.73
CA PHE A 117 -1.57 -1.36 -1.31
C PHE A 117 -2.55 -0.31 -0.83
N LYS A 118 -3.74 -0.24 -1.43
CA LYS A 118 -4.77 0.79 -1.14
C LYS A 118 -6.16 0.24 -0.85
N ASN A 119 -6.43 -0.96 -1.37
CA ASN A 119 -7.68 -1.69 -1.14
C ASN A 119 -7.54 -2.62 0.08
N ALA A 120 -8.65 -2.85 0.78
CA ALA A 120 -8.78 -3.88 1.82
C ALA A 120 -8.65 -5.28 1.21
N LEU A 121 -9.35 -5.49 0.09
CA LEU A 121 -9.29 -6.71 -0.70
C LEU A 121 -8.98 -6.38 -2.15
N PHE A 122 -7.99 -7.06 -2.71
CA PHE A 122 -7.65 -7.02 -4.11
C PHE A 122 -7.58 -8.44 -4.67
N SER A 123 -8.44 -8.74 -5.64
CA SER A 123 -8.40 -9.99 -6.40
C SER A 123 -8.03 -9.74 -7.86
N TYR A 124 -7.08 -10.51 -8.36
CA TYR A 124 -6.73 -10.50 -9.79
C TYR A 124 -7.76 -11.20 -10.67
N THR A 125 -8.58 -12.08 -10.09
CA THR A 125 -9.66 -12.79 -10.76
C THR A 125 -10.98 -12.53 -10.02
N THR A 126 -11.43 -13.48 -9.20
CA THR A 126 -12.71 -13.45 -8.50
C THR A 126 -12.54 -13.29 -7.00
N LEU A 127 -13.43 -12.49 -6.41
CA LEU A 127 -13.59 -12.29 -5.00
C LEU A 127 -14.99 -12.74 -4.55
N GLU A 128 -15.05 -13.55 -3.50
CA GLU A 128 -16.28 -14.06 -2.92
C GLU A 128 -16.26 -13.90 -1.40
N THR A 129 -17.32 -13.32 -0.84
CA THR A 129 -17.50 -13.10 0.61
C THR A 129 -18.89 -13.58 1.03
N LYS A 130 -19.00 -14.31 2.16
CA LYS A 130 -20.22 -15.02 2.55
C LYS A 130 -20.41 -15.14 4.05
N ASN A 131 -21.68 -15.14 4.47
CA ASN A 131 -22.12 -15.46 5.83
C ASN A 131 -21.64 -14.45 6.87
N GLY A 132 -22.12 -13.22 6.80
CA GLY A 132 -21.95 -12.22 7.85
C GLY A 132 -20.56 -11.60 7.93
N ASP A 133 -19.78 -11.63 6.86
CA ASP A 133 -18.46 -11.00 6.83
C ASP A 133 -18.58 -9.47 6.90
N LEU A 134 -17.59 -8.79 7.48
CA LEU A 134 -17.48 -7.34 7.62
C LEU A 134 -16.16 -6.87 7.03
N ILE A 135 -16.21 -6.13 5.93
CA ILE A 135 -15.05 -5.58 5.25
C ILE A 135 -15.07 -4.05 5.37
N THR A 136 -14.11 -3.48 6.09
CA THR A 136 -13.94 -2.03 6.22
C THR A 136 -12.84 -1.54 5.29
N GLY A 137 -13.22 -0.88 4.20
CA GLY A 137 -12.34 -0.39 3.15
C GLY A 137 -12.80 -0.79 1.75
N ASP A 138 -12.06 -0.36 0.73
CA ASP A 138 -12.41 -0.60 -0.67
C ASP A 138 -12.06 -2.02 -1.12
N VAL A 139 -12.90 -2.57 -2.01
CA VAL A 139 -12.77 -3.89 -2.60
C VAL A 139 -12.59 -3.77 -4.10
N TRP A 140 -11.55 -4.41 -4.60
CA TRP A 140 -11.25 -4.46 -6.03
C TRP A 140 -11.13 -5.89 -6.52
N ALA A 141 -11.87 -6.24 -7.56
CA ALA A 141 -11.68 -7.44 -8.35
C ALA A 141 -11.45 -7.04 -9.81
N ASN A 142 -10.44 -7.64 -10.45
CA ASN A 142 -10.29 -7.45 -11.88
C ASN A 142 -11.38 -8.17 -12.67
N GLN A 143 -11.85 -9.33 -12.21
CA GLN A 143 -13.02 -10.01 -12.78
C GLN A 143 -14.23 -9.80 -11.88
N ASN A 144 -14.68 -10.83 -11.15
CA ASN A 144 -16.00 -10.82 -10.51
C ASN A 144 -15.89 -10.52 -9.01
N ALA A 145 -16.89 -9.83 -8.48
CA ALA A 145 -17.03 -9.60 -7.04
C ALA A 145 -18.42 -10.08 -6.57
N ILE A 146 -18.44 -11.01 -5.62
CA ILE A 146 -19.64 -11.67 -5.12
C ILE A 146 -19.73 -11.43 -3.60
N VAL A 147 -20.75 -10.68 -3.18
CA VAL A 147 -20.98 -10.26 -1.80
C VAL A 147 -22.32 -10.82 -1.33
N GLU A 148 -22.31 -11.92 -0.60
CA GLU A 148 -23.54 -12.66 -0.29
C GLU A 148 -23.73 -12.93 1.21
N ALA A 149 -24.96 -13.32 1.55
CA ALA A 149 -25.34 -13.87 2.84
C ALA A 149 -25.00 -12.97 4.04
N GLY A 150 -25.54 -11.75 4.03
CA GLY A 150 -25.44 -10.79 5.13
C GLY A 150 -24.07 -10.14 5.28
N THR A 151 -23.24 -10.17 4.24
CA THR A 151 -21.91 -9.54 4.26
C THR A 151 -22.05 -8.03 4.15
N SER A 152 -21.25 -7.27 4.89
CA SER A 152 -21.20 -5.81 4.80
C SER A 152 -19.83 -5.31 4.37
N VAL A 153 -19.80 -4.47 3.34
CA VAL A 153 -18.60 -3.77 2.86
C VAL A 153 -18.79 -2.28 3.10
N SER A 154 -17.96 -1.64 3.91
CA SER A 154 -18.11 -0.19 4.19
C SER A 154 -17.62 0.70 3.04
N GLY A 155 -16.73 0.19 2.18
CA GLY A 155 -16.15 0.91 1.05
C GLY A 155 -16.90 0.64 -0.27
N SER A 156 -16.25 0.96 -1.38
CA SER A 156 -16.75 0.67 -2.72
C SER A 156 -16.31 -0.72 -3.20
N VAL A 157 -17.12 -1.34 -4.06
CA VAL A 157 -16.79 -2.59 -4.74
C VAL A 157 -16.66 -2.33 -6.23
N THR A 158 -15.51 -2.70 -6.79
CA THR A 158 -15.21 -2.55 -8.22
C THR A 158 -14.87 -3.89 -8.85
N ALA A 159 -15.49 -4.20 -9.99
CA ALA A 159 -15.27 -5.36 -10.84
C ALA A 159 -14.86 -4.89 -12.24
N ALA A 160 -13.56 -4.71 -12.50
CA ALA A 160 -13.07 -3.96 -13.67
C ALA A 160 -13.46 -4.59 -15.02
N THR A 161 -13.47 -5.92 -15.10
CA THR A 161 -13.77 -6.71 -16.31
C THR A 161 -14.78 -7.83 -16.07
N GLY A 162 -15.38 -7.88 -14.88
CA GLY A 162 -16.42 -8.84 -14.52
C GLY A 162 -17.69 -8.16 -14.01
N TYR A 163 -18.48 -8.92 -13.29
CA TYR A 163 -19.77 -8.49 -12.74
C TYR A 163 -19.74 -8.37 -11.22
N ILE A 164 -20.77 -7.73 -10.67
CA ILE A 164 -21.00 -7.62 -9.23
C ILE A 164 -22.31 -8.33 -8.88
N GLU A 165 -22.28 -9.17 -7.85
CA GLU A 165 -23.44 -9.84 -7.27
C GLU A 165 -23.52 -9.51 -5.77
N ILE A 166 -24.67 -9.04 -5.33
CA ILE A 166 -24.95 -8.62 -3.96
C ILE A 166 -26.27 -9.24 -3.55
N ASP A 167 -26.26 -10.13 -2.55
CA ASP A 167 -27.45 -10.92 -2.25
C ASP A 167 -27.63 -11.18 -0.75
N ASN A 168 -28.87 -11.55 -0.40
CA ASN A 168 -29.28 -12.08 0.90
C ASN A 168 -28.89 -11.16 2.06
N GLY A 169 -29.42 -9.94 2.04
CA GLY A 169 -29.24 -8.93 3.09
C GLY A 169 -27.83 -8.33 3.17
N SER A 170 -26.99 -8.55 2.16
CA SER A 170 -25.64 -7.96 2.11
C SER A 170 -25.68 -6.48 1.76
N SER A 171 -24.66 -5.72 2.16
CA SER A 171 -24.61 -4.27 1.93
C SER A 171 -23.24 -3.79 1.44
N ILE A 172 -23.28 -2.78 0.56
CA ILE A 172 -22.13 -1.97 0.16
C ILE A 172 -22.39 -0.52 0.58
N GLY A 173 -21.61 0.01 1.50
CA GLY A 173 -21.70 1.39 1.98
C GLY A 173 -21.18 2.42 0.97
N GLY A 174 -20.31 2.01 0.05
CA GLY A 174 -19.82 2.82 -1.06
C GLY A 174 -20.56 2.58 -2.38
N ASN A 175 -19.81 2.63 -3.48
CA ASN A 175 -20.35 2.48 -4.84
C ASN A 175 -20.11 1.07 -5.38
N ALA A 176 -20.94 0.67 -6.36
CA ALA A 176 -20.76 -0.56 -7.13
C ALA A 176 -20.42 -0.24 -8.59
N TRP A 177 -19.27 -0.69 -9.10
CA TRP A 177 -18.86 -0.47 -10.49
C TRP A 177 -18.40 -1.75 -11.19
N SER A 178 -19.16 -2.20 -12.19
CA SER A 178 -18.79 -3.34 -13.05
C SER A 178 -18.40 -2.91 -14.46
N GLY A 179 -17.53 -3.70 -15.09
CA GLY A 179 -17.11 -3.52 -16.49
C GLY A 179 -17.59 -4.60 -17.45
N SER A 180 -18.19 -5.66 -16.92
CA SER A 180 -18.75 -6.76 -17.71
C SER A 180 -19.99 -7.32 -17.02
N PHE A 181 -20.41 -8.51 -17.45
CA PHE A 181 -21.64 -9.14 -17.02
C PHE A 181 -21.49 -10.63 -16.79
N ASN A 182 -22.40 -11.17 -15.98
CA ASN A 182 -22.50 -12.59 -15.74
C ASN A 182 -23.17 -13.27 -16.95
N ASN A 183 -22.46 -14.17 -17.61
CA ASN A 183 -22.95 -14.90 -18.79
C ASN A 183 -24.17 -15.79 -18.50
N ALA A 184 -24.39 -16.19 -17.25
CA ALA A 184 -25.49 -17.07 -16.88
C ALA A 184 -26.84 -16.34 -16.85
N ASN A 185 -26.86 -15.07 -16.47
CA ASN A 185 -28.10 -14.31 -16.24
C ASN A 185 -28.17 -12.96 -16.98
N GLY A 186 -27.06 -12.50 -17.59
CA GLY A 186 -27.00 -11.26 -18.35
C GLY A 186 -27.02 -9.99 -17.51
N TYR A 187 -26.66 -10.07 -16.22
CA TYR A 187 -26.56 -8.92 -15.32
C TYR A 187 -25.11 -8.51 -15.10
N ALA A 188 -24.87 -7.21 -15.21
CA ALA A 188 -23.60 -6.59 -14.87
C ALA A 188 -23.51 -6.25 -13.38
N ILE A 189 -24.65 -5.87 -12.78
CA ILE A 189 -24.80 -5.72 -11.34
C ILE A 189 -26.13 -6.37 -10.97
N PHE A 190 -26.09 -7.33 -10.04
CA PHE A 190 -27.26 -8.01 -9.50
C PHE A 190 -27.35 -7.72 -7.99
N VAL A 191 -28.46 -7.13 -7.55
CA VAL A 191 -28.75 -6.79 -6.15
C VAL A 191 -30.08 -7.44 -5.77
N ASP A 192 -30.10 -8.37 -4.82
CA ASP A 192 -31.31 -9.16 -4.51
C ASP A 192 -31.49 -9.43 -3.00
N GLN A 193 -32.67 -9.92 -2.63
CA GLN A 193 -33.04 -10.39 -1.29
C GLN A 193 -32.68 -9.40 -0.17
N ASN A 194 -33.21 -8.19 -0.25
CA ASN A 194 -32.99 -7.07 0.68
C ASN A 194 -31.52 -6.60 0.78
N ALA A 195 -30.68 -6.90 -0.22
CA ALA A 195 -29.34 -6.32 -0.30
C ALA A 195 -29.38 -4.83 -0.66
N SER A 196 -28.33 -4.09 -0.28
CA SER A 196 -28.25 -2.65 -0.54
C SER A 196 -26.90 -2.19 -1.09
N VAL A 197 -26.95 -1.14 -1.90
CA VAL A 197 -25.80 -0.29 -2.24
C VAL A 197 -26.15 1.12 -1.80
N ASP A 198 -25.44 1.69 -0.83
CA ASP A 198 -25.76 3.02 -0.30
C ASP A 198 -25.37 4.12 -1.30
N GLY A 199 -24.29 3.91 -2.05
CA GLY A 199 -23.81 4.80 -3.10
C GLY A 199 -24.49 4.59 -4.46
N TRP A 200 -23.80 4.98 -5.53
CA TRP A 200 -24.26 4.78 -6.90
C TRP A 200 -23.87 3.41 -7.45
N ALA A 201 -24.59 2.95 -8.48
CA ALA A 201 -24.26 1.75 -9.24
C ALA A 201 -23.97 2.08 -10.70
N LYS A 202 -22.85 1.58 -11.24
CA LYS A 202 -22.46 1.78 -12.64
C LYS A 202 -22.11 0.47 -13.32
N ALA A 203 -22.88 0.11 -14.34
CA ALA A 203 -22.57 -0.99 -15.26
C ALA A 203 -21.99 -0.43 -16.56
N SER A 204 -20.68 -0.51 -16.69
CA SER A 204 -19.90 -0.02 -17.82
C SER A 204 -19.47 -1.15 -18.74
N VAL A 205 -18.92 -0.79 -19.90
CA VAL A 205 -18.26 -1.72 -20.82
C VAL A 205 -16.74 -1.59 -20.63
N THR A 206 -16.02 -2.71 -20.57
CA THR A 206 -14.55 -2.70 -20.57
C THR A 206 -14.01 -2.17 -21.90
N ASN A 207 -13.26 -1.06 -21.84
CA ASN A 207 -12.54 -0.46 -22.96
C ASN A 207 -13.36 -0.31 -24.27
N PRO A 208 -14.51 0.41 -24.26
CA PRO A 208 -15.33 0.56 -25.45
C PRO A 208 -14.62 1.48 -26.46
N PRO A 209 -14.36 1.03 -27.72
CA PRO A 209 -13.70 1.83 -28.74
C PRO A 209 -14.55 3.00 -29.27
N ASP A 210 -15.87 2.96 -29.06
CA ASP A 210 -16.81 4.01 -29.48
C ASP A 210 -17.79 4.33 -28.34
N PRO A 211 -17.88 5.58 -27.87
CA PRO A 211 -18.80 5.98 -26.80
C PRO A 211 -20.28 6.01 -27.21
N ILE A 212 -20.62 5.89 -28.50
CA ILE A 212 -22.02 5.87 -28.95
C ILE A 212 -22.55 4.45 -29.01
N THR A 213 -21.82 3.54 -29.67
CA THR A 213 -22.22 2.13 -29.79
C THR A 213 -21.65 1.25 -28.68
N CYS A 214 -20.85 1.82 -27.77
CA CYS A 214 -20.10 1.10 -26.75
C CYS A 214 -19.26 -0.05 -27.33
N GLY A 215 -18.72 0.17 -28.54
CA GLY A 215 -17.97 -0.82 -29.29
C GLY A 215 -18.79 -2.00 -29.83
N GLY A 216 -20.11 -1.84 -29.97
CA GLY A 216 -21.01 -2.92 -30.40
C GLY A 216 -21.36 -3.92 -29.29
N ALA A 217 -21.00 -3.64 -28.04
CA ALA A 217 -21.41 -4.44 -26.90
C ALA A 217 -22.95 -4.49 -26.82
N ASN A 218 -23.53 -5.67 -26.66
CA ASN A 218 -24.99 -5.83 -26.62
C ASN A 218 -25.56 -5.25 -25.31
N PRO A 219 -26.41 -4.21 -25.35
CA PRO A 219 -26.96 -3.60 -24.14
C PRO A 219 -27.77 -4.56 -23.25
N ALA A 220 -28.32 -5.63 -23.84
CA ALA A 220 -29.08 -6.63 -23.11
C ALA A 220 -28.28 -7.36 -22.02
N ASN A 221 -26.95 -7.31 -22.11
CA ASN A 221 -26.03 -7.99 -21.21
C ASN A 221 -25.56 -7.10 -20.06
N TYR A 222 -25.65 -5.78 -20.17
CA TYR A 222 -25.08 -4.85 -19.19
C TYR A 222 -26.09 -4.32 -18.18
N LYS A 223 -27.15 -5.10 -17.92
CA LYS A 223 -28.27 -4.69 -17.08
C LYS A 223 -27.85 -4.57 -15.62
N VAL A 224 -28.48 -3.62 -14.94
CA VAL A 224 -28.48 -3.54 -13.47
C VAL A 224 -29.84 -4.05 -13.01
N ARG A 225 -29.85 -5.02 -12.09
CA ARG A 225 -31.09 -5.58 -11.55
C ARG A 225 -31.13 -5.44 -10.04
N ALA A 226 -32.22 -4.86 -9.54
CA ALA A 226 -32.50 -4.76 -8.11
C ALA A 226 -33.86 -5.44 -7.83
N ASP A 227 -33.87 -6.49 -7.00
CA ASP A 227 -35.08 -7.27 -6.68
C ASP A 227 -35.20 -7.62 -5.20
N GLY A 228 -36.35 -8.18 -4.82
CA GLY A 228 -36.51 -8.77 -3.49
C GLY A 228 -36.37 -7.75 -2.35
N GLY A 229 -36.79 -6.50 -2.56
CA GLY A 229 -36.62 -5.41 -1.59
C GLY A 229 -35.26 -4.70 -1.64
N ALA A 230 -34.41 -5.03 -2.62
CA ALA A 230 -33.11 -4.41 -2.79
C ALA A 230 -33.19 -2.90 -3.09
N THR A 231 -32.16 -2.18 -2.63
CA THR A 231 -32.07 -0.73 -2.79
C THR A 231 -30.69 -0.31 -3.31
N ILE A 232 -30.70 0.70 -4.18
CA ILE A 232 -29.50 1.45 -4.59
C ILE A 232 -29.74 2.90 -4.20
N GLY A 233 -28.99 3.44 -3.24
CA GLY A 233 -29.24 4.76 -2.66
C GLY A 233 -28.96 5.92 -3.62
N GLY A 234 -27.96 5.77 -4.49
CA GLY A 234 -27.55 6.78 -5.45
C GLY A 234 -28.11 6.61 -6.86
N ASP A 235 -27.43 7.24 -7.82
CA ASP A 235 -27.75 7.12 -9.24
C ASP A 235 -27.41 5.72 -9.77
N VAL A 236 -28.16 5.27 -10.78
CA VAL A 236 -27.86 4.06 -11.54
C VAL A 236 -27.50 4.45 -12.97
N THR A 237 -26.32 4.07 -13.44
CA THR A 237 -25.90 4.27 -14.83
C THR A 237 -25.55 2.93 -15.47
N THR A 238 -26.11 2.61 -16.62
CA THR A 238 -25.92 1.29 -17.25
C THR A 238 -25.90 1.37 -18.78
N TRP A 239 -25.00 0.60 -19.41
CA TRP A 239 -25.06 0.30 -20.85
C TRP A 239 -26.18 -0.69 -21.21
N GLY A 240 -27.33 -0.58 -20.54
CA GLY A 240 -28.47 -1.46 -20.70
C GLY A 240 -29.68 -0.85 -20.02
N THR A 241 -30.37 -1.66 -19.23
CA THR A 241 -31.55 -1.22 -18.49
C THR A 241 -31.44 -1.55 -17.01
N PHE A 242 -31.90 -0.64 -16.16
CA PHE A 242 -32.26 -0.96 -14.79
C PHE A 242 -33.57 -1.76 -14.76
N THR A 243 -33.61 -2.85 -14.03
CA THR A 243 -34.75 -3.79 -13.98
C THR A 243 -35.00 -4.31 -12.56
N GLY A 244 -36.18 -4.91 -12.35
CA GLY A 244 -36.57 -5.52 -11.09
C GLY A 244 -37.56 -4.66 -10.29
N SER A 245 -37.90 -5.16 -9.10
CA SER A 245 -38.87 -4.60 -8.15
C SER A 245 -38.24 -3.71 -7.07
N GLY A 246 -36.91 -3.66 -7.00
CA GLY A 246 -36.16 -2.80 -6.10
C GLY A 246 -36.17 -1.32 -6.50
N THR A 247 -35.47 -0.50 -5.73
CA THR A 247 -35.49 0.96 -5.92
C THR A 247 -34.10 1.53 -6.19
N ALA A 248 -34.07 2.62 -6.96
CA ALA A 248 -32.94 3.53 -7.07
C ALA A 248 -33.34 4.86 -6.40
N GLY A 249 -32.53 5.37 -5.49
CA GLY A 249 -32.77 6.64 -4.78
C GLY A 249 -32.43 7.86 -5.63
N GLY A 250 -31.52 7.71 -6.59
CA GLY A 250 -31.14 8.73 -7.57
C GLY A 250 -31.76 8.55 -8.96
N THR A 251 -31.12 9.15 -9.95
CA THR A 251 -31.52 9.10 -11.35
C THR A 251 -31.11 7.78 -12.00
N VAL A 252 -32.02 7.18 -12.79
CA VAL A 252 -31.74 5.98 -13.59
C VAL A 252 -31.40 6.39 -15.02
N ASN A 253 -30.13 6.25 -15.38
CA ASN A 253 -29.56 6.54 -16.69
C ASN A 253 -29.35 5.24 -17.49
N ASN A 254 -30.40 4.85 -18.24
CA ASN A 254 -30.37 3.67 -19.11
C ASN A 254 -29.68 3.95 -20.44
N ASN A 255 -29.08 2.90 -21.03
CA ASN A 255 -28.38 2.93 -22.32
C ASN A 255 -27.32 4.03 -22.42
N VAL A 256 -26.64 4.32 -21.30
CA VAL A 256 -25.53 5.28 -21.28
C VAL A 256 -24.23 4.51 -21.32
N CYS A 257 -23.52 4.64 -22.44
CA CYS A 257 -22.22 4.04 -22.60
C CYS A 257 -21.20 4.74 -21.70
N THR A 258 -20.52 3.96 -20.86
CA THR A 258 -19.42 4.42 -20.02
C THR A 258 -18.30 3.41 -20.07
N ALA A 259 -17.05 3.89 -20.03
CA ALA A 259 -15.88 3.02 -19.94
C ALA A 259 -15.69 2.55 -18.49
N ALA A 260 -15.47 1.25 -18.32
CA ALA A 260 -15.10 0.66 -17.03
C ALA A 260 -13.67 1.07 -16.62
N PRO A 261 -13.33 1.00 -15.33
CA PRO A 261 -11.94 1.20 -14.91
C PRO A 261 -11.04 0.13 -15.51
N ALA A 262 -9.79 0.50 -15.79
CA ALA A 262 -8.80 -0.45 -16.30
C ALA A 262 -8.47 -1.49 -15.23
N ALA A 263 -8.28 -2.75 -15.65
CA ALA A 263 -7.77 -3.79 -14.76
C ALA A 263 -6.42 -3.36 -14.17
N ILE A 264 -6.24 -3.58 -12.87
CA ILE A 264 -5.02 -3.25 -12.15
C ILE A 264 -4.09 -4.47 -12.18
N ALA A 265 -2.82 -4.28 -12.50
CA ALA A 265 -1.84 -5.35 -12.41
C ALA A 265 -1.60 -5.73 -10.95
N MET A 266 -1.40 -7.02 -10.67
CA MET A 266 -0.92 -7.47 -9.37
C MET A 266 0.42 -6.75 -9.07
N PRO A 267 0.59 -6.11 -7.90
CA PRO A 267 1.85 -5.47 -7.59
C PRO A 267 3.01 -6.44 -7.69
N ALA A 268 4.08 -6.07 -8.39
CA ALA A 268 5.25 -6.93 -8.52
C ALA A 268 5.97 -7.06 -7.17
N PHE A 269 6.36 -8.28 -6.81
CA PHE A 269 7.18 -8.58 -5.64
C PHE A 269 8.54 -9.13 -6.05
N THR A 270 9.61 -8.58 -5.50
CA THR A 270 10.97 -9.11 -5.65
C THR A 270 11.64 -9.21 -4.29
N TYR A 271 12.04 -10.42 -3.92
CA TYR A 271 12.83 -10.66 -2.71
C TYR A 271 14.28 -10.19 -2.91
N SER A 272 14.82 -9.50 -1.91
CA SER A 272 16.25 -9.24 -1.76
C SER A 272 16.59 -9.27 -0.28
N ALA A 273 17.56 -10.10 0.11
CA ALA A 273 18.04 -10.16 1.50
C ALA A 273 18.53 -8.79 2.02
N SER A 274 19.09 -7.94 1.13
CA SER A 274 19.61 -6.61 1.51
C SER A 274 18.53 -5.65 2.05
N ASN A 275 17.27 -5.91 1.72
CA ASN A 275 16.14 -5.09 2.13
C ASN A 275 15.72 -5.32 3.59
N TYR A 276 16.19 -6.39 4.21
CA TYR A 276 15.79 -6.81 5.55
C TYR A 276 16.94 -6.62 6.56
N ASP A 277 16.62 -6.63 7.85
CA ASP A 277 17.63 -6.55 8.90
C ASP A 277 18.37 -7.90 9.01
N PRO A 278 19.69 -7.95 8.78
CA PRO A 278 20.45 -9.20 8.82
C PRO A 278 20.46 -9.87 10.20
N THR A 279 20.14 -9.15 11.28
CA THR A 279 20.07 -9.71 12.64
C THR A 279 18.80 -10.51 12.92
N THR A 280 17.76 -10.30 12.11
CA THR A 280 16.45 -10.96 12.25
C THR A 280 16.03 -11.73 10.99
N LEU A 281 16.90 -11.76 9.97
CA LEU A 281 16.70 -12.49 8.73
C LEU A 281 17.16 -13.95 8.91
N HIS A 282 16.24 -14.87 8.65
CA HIS A 282 16.47 -16.30 8.61
C HIS A 282 16.11 -16.84 7.22
N GLU A 283 17.08 -17.44 6.54
CA GLU A 283 16.87 -18.07 5.23
C GLU A 283 16.87 -19.60 5.39
N PHE A 284 15.83 -20.24 4.88
CA PHE A 284 15.66 -21.69 4.89
C PHE A 284 15.60 -22.21 3.46
N GLY A 285 16.60 -22.99 3.09
CA GLY A 285 16.71 -23.58 1.76
C GLY A 285 17.10 -22.59 0.66
N THR A 286 17.07 -23.09 -0.56
CA THR A 286 17.41 -22.42 -1.82
C THR A 286 16.50 -22.95 -2.93
N ALA A 287 16.55 -22.35 -4.12
CA ALA A 287 15.84 -22.86 -5.29
C ALA A 287 16.22 -24.31 -5.69
N THR A 288 17.28 -24.88 -5.11
CA THR A 288 17.70 -26.27 -5.33
C THR A 288 17.46 -27.19 -4.13
N THR A 289 17.07 -26.64 -2.97
CA THR A 289 16.83 -27.43 -1.75
C THR A 289 15.51 -28.20 -1.88
N SER A 290 15.49 -29.47 -1.46
CA SER A 290 14.25 -30.25 -1.45
C SER A 290 13.21 -29.63 -0.53
N SER A 291 11.95 -29.68 -0.97
CA SER A 291 10.82 -29.04 -0.30
C SER A 291 10.62 -29.51 1.14
N ALA A 292 10.70 -30.82 1.35
CA ALA A 292 10.62 -31.41 2.68
C ALA A 292 11.70 -30.87 3.63
N THR A 293 12.90 -30.54 3.14
CA THR A 293 14.01 -30.06 3.98
C THR A 293 13.81 -28.60 4.38
N ALA A 294 13.61 -27.70 3.42
CA ALA A 294 13.46 -26.26 3.72
C ALA A 294 12.27 -26.00 4.66
N VAL A 295 11.15 -26.67 4.42
CA VAL A 295 9.95 -26.56 5.26
C VAL A 295 10.16 -27.21 6.62
N SER A 296 10.77 -28.40 6.69
CA SER A 296 11.06 -29.06 7.97
C SER A 296 12.01 -28.24 8.85
N ASP A 297 13.01 -27.59 8.27
CA ASP A 297 13.96 -26.75 9.01
C ASP A 297 13.25 -25.53 9.60
N PHE A 298 12.40 -24.86 8.81
CA PHE A 298 11.57 -23.76 9.31
C PHE A 298 10.60 -24.23 10.39
N GLN A 299 9.94 -25.38 10.20
CA GLN A 299 9.00 -25.93 11.18
C GLN A 299 9.70 -26.33 12.49
N SER A 300 10.94 -26.79 12.41
CA SER A 300 11.78 -27.06 13.59
C SER A 300 12.08 -25.76 14.35
N TYR A 301 12.42 -24.67 13.64
CA TYR A 301 12.54 -23.35 14.25
C TYR A 301 11.24 -22.91 14.92
N LEU A 302 10.11 -23.03 14.21
CA LEU A 302 8.80 -22.62 14.72
C LEU A 302 8.41 -23.41 15.98
N SER A 303 8.72 -24.71 16.04
CA SER A 303 8.42 -25.53 17.23
C SER A 303 9.04 -25.00 18.54
N SER A 304 10.13 -24.23 18.44
CA SER A 304 10.83 -23.62 19.58
C SER A 304 10.53 -22.13 19.77
N HIS A 305 9.91 -21.46 18.80
CA HIS A 305 9.68 -20.01 18.79
C HIS A 305 8.22 -19.61 18.51
N SER A 306 7.30 -20.57 18.46
CA SER A 306 5.90 -20.34 18.08
C SER A 306 5.19 -19.34 18.99
N ASN A 307 5.60 -19.21 20.25
CA ASN A 307 5.03 -18.25 21.19
C ASN A 307 5.66 -16.83 21.14
N GLN A 308 6.65 -16.61 20.28
CA GLN A 308 7.38 -15.33 20.17
C GLN A 308 7.88 -15.05 18.75
N LEU A 309 7.03 -15.29 17.75
CA LEU A 309 7.42 -15.21 16.35
C LEU A 309 7.56 -13.74 15.91
N SER A 310 8.78 -13.37 15.50
CA SER A 310 9.11 -12.07 14.90
C SER A 310 10.37 -12.19 14.04
N GLY A 311 10.59 -11.25 13.12
CA GLY A 311 11.71 -11.26 12.18
C GLY A 311 11.30 -11.57 10.74
N THR A 312 12.29 -11.82 9.88
CA THR A 312 12.08 -12.12 8.46
C THR A 312 12.50 -13.55 8.17
N PHE A 313 11.61 -14.31 7.54
CA PHE A 313 11.80 -15.70 7.21
C PHE A 313 11.62 -15.86 5.71
N TYR A 314 12.70 -16.19 5.00
CA TYR A 314 12.66 -16.54 3.59
C TYR A 314 12.80 -18.04 3.44
N ILE A 315 11.73 -18.71 3.01
CA ILE A 315 11.68 -20.17 2.85
C ILE A 315 11.55 -20.50 1.37
N ASN A 316 12.61 -21.00 0.76
CA ASN A 316 12.66 -21.29 -0.67
C ASN A 316 13.04 -22.75 -0.93
N GLN A 317 12.35 -23.37 -1.89
CA GLN A 317 12.48 -24.79 -2.21
C GLN A 317 12.36 -25.04 -3.71
N SER A 318 12.91 -26.17 -4.15
CA SER A 318 13.01 -26.57 -5.56
C SER A 318 11.70 -27.01 -6.21
N SER A 319 10.72 -27.49 -5.43
CA SER A 319 9.47 -28.01 -5.99
C SER A 319 8.29 -27.84 -5.02
N PRO A 320 7.62 -26.69 -4.99
CA PRO A 320 6.45 -26.49 -4.15
C PRO A 320 5.27 -27.28 -4.73
N VAL A 321 5.16 -28.57 -4.39
CA VAL A 321 4.26 -29.48 -5.10
C VAL A 321 2.87 -29.61 -4.52
N ASN A 322 2.67 -29.36 -3.21
CA ASN A 322 1.38 -29.59 -2.57
C ASN A 322 1.31 -29.04 -1.13
N GLN A 323 0.13 -29.18 -0.54
CA GLN A 323 -0.19 -28.86 0.85
C GLN A 323 0.53 -29.70 1.93
N ASP A 324 1.27 -30.76 1.57
CA ASP A 324 1.99 -31.58 2.56
C ASP A 324 3.28 -30.91 3.05
N ASN A 325 3.84 -29.99 2.25
CA ASN A 325 5.03 -29.21 2.61
C ASN A 325 4.66 -27.73 2.80
N ARG A 326 3.58 -27.45 3.53
CA ARG A 326 3.13 -26.08 3.82
C ARG A 326 3.85 -25.50 5.05
N ILE A 327 3.93 -24.17 5.09
CA ILE A 327 4.23 -23.43 6.31
C ILE A 327 2.98 -23.46 7.20
N ASP A 328 3.07 -24.07 8.36
CA ASP A 328 1.96 -24.24 9.29
C ASP A 328 2.21 -23.39 10.54
N LEU A 329 1.50 -22.28 10.65
CA LEU A 329 1.60 -21.30 11.74
C LEU A 329 0.54 -21.56 12.83
N THR A 330 0.04 -22.79 12.95
CA THR A 330 -0.95 -23.16 13.97
C THR A 330 -0.48 -22.75 15.37
N ASN A 331 -1.32 -22.00 16.08
CA ASN A 331 -1.07 -21.44 17.41
C ASN A 331 0.18 -20.56 17.53
N ALA A 332 0.71 -20.03 16.42
CA ALA A 332 1.78 -19.06 16.47
C ALA A 332 1.31 -17.74 17.10
N VAL A 333 2.20 -17.06 17.82
CA VAL A 333 1.98 -15.76 18.46
C VAL A 333 2.97 -14.78 17.86
N VAL A 334 2.45 -13.78 17.16
CA VAL A 334 3.24 -12.69 16.59
C VAL A 334 3.60 -11.69 17.69
N THR A 335 4.88 -11.43 17.91
CA THR A 335 5.37 -10.52 18.98
C THR A 335 6.06 -9.26 18.47
N GLY A 336 6.23 -9.12 17.15
CA GLY A 336 6.82 -7.96 16.51
C GLY A 336 6.60 -7.96 15.00
N ASP A 337 7.36 -7.14 14.28
CA ASP A 337 7.34 -7.17 12.81
C ASP A 337 7.70 -8.58 12.31
N LEU A 338 6.88 -9.11 11.42
CA LEU A 338 7.01 -10.47 10.88
C LEU A 338 6.94 -10.44 9.36
N ASN A 339 7.87 -11.10 8.68
CA ASN A 339 7.78 -11.35 7.25
C ASN A 339 7.95 -12.86 7.02
N ILE A 340 6.95 -13.53 6.49
CA ILE A 340 7.05 -14.90 5.98
C ILE A 340 6.99 -14.82 4.46
N ILE A 341 8.10 -15.14 3.79
CA ILE A 341 8.24 -15.05 2.33
C ILE A 341 8.58 -16.44 1.82
N THR A 342 7.68 -17.04 1.04
CA THR A 342 7.87 -18.42 0.58
C THR A 342 7.27 -18.67 -0.80
N ASN A 343 7.66 -19.78 -1.41
CA ASN A 343 7.03 -20.33 -2.61
C ASN A 343 6.11 -21.53 -2.32
N THR A 344 5.83 -21.84 -1.05
CA THR A 344 4.95 -22.93 -0.60
C THR A 344 3.66 -22.39 0.04
N PRO A 345 2.60 -23.22 0.22
CA PRO A 345 1.39 -22.78 0.90
C PRO A 345 1.65 -22.34 2.35
N ILE A 346 0.86 -21.40 2.86
CA ILE A 346 0.84 -21.01 4.27
C ILE A 346 -0.52 -21.39 4.86
N PHE A 347 -0.53 -21.98 6.04
CA PHE A 347 -1.72 -22.31 6.80
C PHE A 347 -1.63 -21.72 8.20
N THR A 348 -2.70 -21.10 8.66
CA THR A 348 -2.82 -20.54 10.00
C THR A 348 -4.07 -21.07 10.67
N ASN A 349 -3.97 -21.40 11.96
CA ASN A 349 -5.09 -21.86 12.79
C ASN A 349 -4.83 -21.45 14.24
N GLY A 350 -5.68 -20.62 14.83
CA GLY A 350 -5.47 -20.10 16.18
C GLY A 350 -4.26 -19.17 16.32
N THR A 351 -3.79 -18.59 15.22
CA THR A 351 -2.66 -17.63 15.23
C THR A 351 -3.14 -16.31 15.84
N THR A 352 -2.37 -15.78 16.79
CA THR A 352 -2.68 -14.56 17.55
C THR A 352 -1.49 -13.61 17.57
N ASP A 353 -1.66 -12.44 18.20
CA ASP A 353 -0.59 -11.47 18.39
C ASP A 353 -0.50 -10.95 19.84
N GLN A 354 0.70 -10.53 20.23
CA GLN A 354 0.99 -9.86 21.49
C GLN A 354 1.91 -8.67 21.21
N THR A 355 1.38 -7.68 20.51
CA THR A 355 2.15 -6.51 20.05
C THR A 355 1.47 -5.20 20.45
N THR A 356 2.24 -4.12 20.46
CA THR A 356 1.74 -2.74 20.60
C THR A 356 1.73 -1.99 19.27
N ASN A 357 2.56 -2.41 18.31
CA ASN A 357 2.60 -1.90 16.94
C ASN A 357 3.48 -2.82 16.09
N ALA A 358 2.89 -3.64 15.23
CA ALA A 358 3.61 -4.55 14.35
C ALA A 358 3.00 -4.57 12.94
N VAL A 359 3.82 -5.01 11.98
CA VAL A 359 3.38 -5.39 10.64
C VAL A 359 3.75 -6.85 10.37
N ALA A 360 2.76 -7.66 10.00
CA ALA A 360 2.93 -9.06 9.62
C ALA A 360 2.65 -9.24 8.12
N ILE A 361 3.67 -9.64 7.36
CA ILE A 361 3.60 -9.81 5.92
C ILE A 361 3.69 -11.30 5.60
N LEU A 362 2.66 -11.86 4.97
CA LEU A 362 2.62 -13.23 4.48
C LEU A 362 2.65 -13.20 2.95
N VAL A 363 3.80 -13.54 2.38
CA VAL A 363 3.99 -13.69 0.93
C VAL A 363 4.09 -15.17 0.60
N SER A 364 3.15 -15.67 -0.21
CA SER A 364 3.26 -16.99 -0.84
C SER A 364 3.19 -16.87 -2.35
N THR A 365 4.26 -17.26 -3.02
CA THR A 365 4.30 -17.41 -4.49
C THR A 365 3.87 -18.81 -4.94
N TYR A 366 3.20 -19.57 -4.06
CA TYR A 366 2.64 -20.87 -4.40
C TYR A 366 1.66 -20.74 -5.56
N LYS A 367 1.86 -21.56 -6.59
CA LYS A 367 0.95 -21.71 -7.71
C LYS A 367 0.31 -23.09 -7.65
N PRO A 368 -0.99 -23.18 -7.32
CA PRO A 368 -1.70 -24.45 -7.34
C PRO A 368 -1.62 -25.15 -8.71
N PRO A 369 -1.64 -26.49 -8.75
CA PRO A 369 -1.81 -27.23 -9.99
C PRO A 369 -3.08 -26.80 -10.73
N THR A 370 -3.03 -26.80 -12.07
CA THR A 370 -4.19 -26.44 -12.90
C THR A 370 -5.39 -27.35 -12.62
N GLY A 371 -6.57 -26.77 -12.43
CA GLY A 371 -7.80 -27.50 -12.14
C GLY A 371 -7.97 -27.92 -10.68
N SER A 372 -6.99 -27.61 -9.83
CA SER A 372 -7.16 -27.76 -8.39
C SER A 372 -8.00 -26.63 -7.81
N ASN A 373 -8.75 -26.95 -6.74
CA ASN A 373 -9.62 -26.00 -6.07
C ASN A 373 -9.12 -25.71 -4.67
N CYS A 374 -9.24 -24.44 -4.29
CA CYS A 374 -9.13 -23.98 -2.93
C CYS A 374 -10.47 -24.22 -2.21
N ASP A 375 -10.51 -25.22 -1.33
CA ASP A 375 -11.71 -25.58 -0.57
C ASP A 375 -11.57 -25.07 0.87
N LEU A 376 -12.36 -24.03 1.19
CA LEU A 376 -12.47 -23.43 2.51
C LEU A 376 -12.78 -24.45 3.62
N ASN A 377 -13.45 -25.58 3.30
CA ASN A 377 -13.87 -26.57 4.29
C ASN A 377 -12.81 -27.62 4.60
N GLN A 378 -11.74 -27.71 3.80
CA GLN A 378 -10.68 -28.68 3.99
C GLN A 378 -9.38 -27.97 4.37
N ASP A 379 -8.67 -28.46 5.38
CA ASP A 379 -7.41 -27.83 5.82
C ASP A 379 -6.28 -28.08 4.83
N LYS A 380 -6.31 -29.25 4.19
CA LYS A 380 -5.47 -29.59 3.03
C LYS A 380 -6.26 -29.35 1.75
N SER A 381 -6.29 -28.11 1.28
CA SER A 381 -6.83 -27.75 -0.03
C SER A 381 -5.90 -26.77 -0.72
N GLU A 382 -6.01 -26.66 -2.05
CA GLU A 382 -4.98 -26.06 -2.90
C GLU A 382 -5.00 -24.52 -2.90
N CYS A 383 -4.87 -23.95 -1.70
CA CYS A 383 -4.77 -22.52 -1.45
C CYS A 383 -3.33 -22.12 -1.19
N ALA A 384 -2.95 -20.93 -1.67
CA ALA A 384 -1.65 -20.35 -1.36
C ALA A 384 -1.58 -19.90 0.10
N VAL A 385 -2.67 -19.33 0.62
CA VAL A 385 -2.78 -19.00 2.05
C VAL A 385 -4.15 -19.39 2.59
N HIS A 386 -4.13 -20.09 3.72
CA HIS A 386 -5.29 -20.46 4.52
C HIS A 386 -5.27 -19.72 5.85
N LEU A 387 -6.23 -18.80 6.03
CA LEU A 387 -6.48 -18.13 7.29
C LEU A 387 -7.70 -18.75 7.97
N LYS A 388 -7.50 -19.67 8.92
CA LYS A 388 -8.60 -20.37 9.59
C LYS A 388 -8.69 -20.13 11.08
N ASN A 389 -9.91 -20.30 11.61
CA ASN A 389 -10.22 -20.56 13.01
C ASN A 389 -9.47 -19.65 13.98
N ASN A 390 -10.00 -18.45 14.22
CA ASN A 390 -9.41 -17.48 15.14
C ASN A 390 -8.00 -17.03 14.73
N PHE A 391 -7.77 -16.76 13.44
CA PHE A 391 -6.71 -15.84 13.04
C PHE A 391 -7.10 -14.46 13.56
N ALA A 392 -6.66 -14.14 14.77
CA ALA A 392 -7.15 -13.02 15.55
C ALA A 392 -5.97 -12.10 15.85
N THR A 393 -5.69 -11.21 14.91
CA THR A 393 -4.76 -10.10 15.17
C THR A 393 -5.52 -8.96 15.81
N SER A 394 -4.97 -8.42 16.88
CA SER A 394 -5.43 -7.19 17.48
C SER A 394 -5.26 -6.01 16.51
N GLY A 395 -5.94 -4.89 16.78
CA GLY A 395 -5.71 -3.63 16.06
C GLY A 395 -4.27 -3.11 16.13
N ASN A 396 -3.39 -3.74 16.92
CA ASN A 396 -1.99 -3.39 17.03
C ASN A 396 -1.12 -4.05 15.96
N THR A 397 -1.61 -5.05 15.23
CA THR A 397 -0.86 -5.72 14.15
C THR A 397 -1.57 -5.53 12.81
N ALA A 398 -0.88 -4.93 11.86
CA ALA A 398 -1.37 -4.84 10.48
C ALA A 398 -0.83 -6.01 9.65
N VAL A 399 -1.70 -6.73 8.96
CA VAL A 399 -1.42 -7.96 8.23
C VAL A 399 -1.60 -7.75 6.74
N LEU A 400 -0.56 -8.00 5.96
CA LEU A 400 -0.66 -8.12 4.51
C LEU A 400 -0.58 -9.61 4.14
N VAL A 401 -1.59 -10.10 3.42
CA VAL A 401 -1.50 -11.38 2.72
C VAL A 401 -1.35 -11.12 1.24
N TYR A 402 -0.29 -11.65 0.64
CA TYR A 402 0.02 -11.44 -0.78
C TYR A 402 0.33 -12.76 -1.48
N THR A 403 -0.50 -13.12 -2.47
CA THR A 403 -0.43 -14.38 -3.21
C THR A 403 -0.68 -14.18 -4.71
N PRO A 404 0.35 -13.87 -5.51
CA PRO A 404 0.15 -13.45 -6.89
C PRO A 404 -0.32 -14.55 -7.84
N TYR A 405 -0.18 -15.82 -7.45
CA TYR A 405 -0.42 -16.98 -8.32
C TYR A 405 -1.41 -17.99 -7.77
N GLY A 406 -1.91 -17.79 -6.57
CA GLY A 406 -2.76 -18.75 -5.89
C GLY A 406 -3.79 -18.09 -5.00
N PRO A 407 -4.86 -18.82 -4.68
CA PRO A 407 -6.02 -18.27 -4.00
C PRO A 407 -5.79 -18.17 -2.49
N VAL A 408 -6.54 -17.26 -1.86
CA VAL A 408 -6.60 -17.10 -0.41
C VAL A 408 -7.97 -17.53 0.08
N ALA A 409 -7.98 -18.35 1.12
CA ALA A 409 -9.18 -18.78 1.80
C ALA A 409 -9.17 -18.31 3.25
N VAL A 410 -10.20 -17.56 3.65
CA VAL A 410 -10.38 -17.03 5.00
C VAL A 410 -11.66 -17.61 5.59
N LYS A 411 -11.56 -18.26 6.75
CA LYS A 411 -12.71 -18.96 7.35
C LYS A 411 -12.72 -18.93 8.88
N ASN A 412 -13.92 -18.77 9.45
CA ASN A 412 -14.27 -18.89 10.88
C ASN A 412 -13.61 -17.84 11.79
N ASN A 413 -14.36 -16.75 12.07
CA ASN A 413 -14.09 -15.70 13.04
C ASN A 413 -12.66 -15.12 13.07
N ALA A 414 -12.04 -14.86 11.91
CA ALA A 414 -10.82 -14.07 11.87
C ALA A 414 -11.14 -12.59 12.05
N ILE A 415 -10.33 -11.92 12.87
CA ILE A 415 -10.29 -10.46 12.94
C ILE A 415 -8.92 -10.06 12.42
N GLN A 416 -8.91 -9.32 11.32
CA GLN A 416 -7.72 -8.88 10.64
C GLN A 416 -7.74 -7.37 10.43
N PHE A 417 -6.61 -6.72 10.71
CA PHE A 417 -6.35 -5.35 10.29
C PHE A 417 -5.30 -5.40 9.18
N GLY A 418 -5.49 -4.74 8.05
CA GLY A 418 -4.58 -4.77 6.91
C GLY A 418 -5.28 -5.13 5.59
N ALA A 419 -4.65 -5.94 4.74
CA ALA A 419 -5.17 -6.21 3.41
C ALA A 419 -4.82 -7.61 2.85
N ILE A 420 -5.60 -8.05 1.87
CA ILE A 420 -5.37 -9.29 1.11
C ILE A 420 -5.30 -8.97 -0.37
N TYR A 421 -4.19 -9.36 -1.01
CA TYR A 421 -3.91 -9.21 -2.43
C TYR A 421 -3.62 -10.59 -3.01
N SER A 422 -4.51 -11.12 -3.84
CA SER A 422 -4.46 -12.52 -4.26
C SER A 422 -4.92 -12.72 -5.70
N ASP A 423 -4.55 -13.85 -6.31
CA ASP A 423 -5.15 -14.29 -7.56
C ASP A 423 -6.68 -14.40 -7.43
N SER A 424 -7.18 -15.11 -6.42
CA SER A 424 -8.60 -15.14 -6.04
C SER A 424 -8.78 -15.16 -4.53
N ILE A 425 -9.92 -14.68 -4.04
CA ILE A 425 -10.21 -14.54 -2.62
C ILE A 425 -11.55 -15.20 -2.31
N GLN A 426 -11.57 -16.06 -1.31
CA GLN A 426 -12.81 -16.58 -0.73
C GLN A 426 -12.81 -16.34 0.78
N ILE A 427 -13.84 -15.66 1.27
CA ILE A 427 -14.03 -15.31 2.68
C ILE A 427 -15.38 -15.88 3.13
N LYS A 428 -15.40 -16.51 4.31
CA LYS A 428 -16.62 -17.13 4.82
C LYS A 428 -16.70 -17.13 6.35
N ASN A 429 -17.93 -16.94 6.85
CA ASN A 429 -18.37 -17.12 8.24
C ASN A 429 -17.84 -16.05 9.21
N ASN A 430 -18.49 -14.89 9.23
CA ASN A 430 -18.31 -13.81 10.21
C ASN A 430 -16.86 -13.31 10.34
N GLN A 431 -16.17 -13.15 9.21
CA GLN A 431 -14.85 -12.53 9.20
C GLN A 431 -14.96 -11.02 9.39
N SER A 432 -14.01 -10.40 10.09
CA SER A 432 -13.87 -8.95 10.13
C SER A 432 -12.51 -8.57 9.58
N LEU A 433 -12.48 -7.84 8.47
CA LEU A 433 -11.26 -7.30 7.88
C LEU A 433 -11.36 -5.78 7.81
N THR A 434 -10.44 -5.08 8.46
CA THR A 434 -10.35 -3.62 8.42
C THR A 434 -9.06 -3.19 7.75
N TYR A 435 -9.15 -2.39 6.70
CA TYR A 435 -7.97 -1.82 6.05
C TYR A 435 -7.11 -1.04 7.05
N ASP A 436 -5.80 -1.28 7.00
CA ASP A 436 -4.82 -0.59 7.85
C ASP A 436 -3.71 0.01 6.98
N SER A 437 -3.52 1.32 7.07
CA SER A 437 -2.55 2.03 6.23
C SER A 437 -1.08 1.67 6.53
N ARG A 438 -0.79 0.97 7.64
CA ARG A 438 0.56 0.46 7.92
C ARG A 438 1.05 -0.55 6.87
N ILE A 439 0.14 -1.21 6.13
CA ILE A 439 0.51 -2.12 5.02
C ILE A 439 0.64 -1.42 3.67
N GLU A 440 0.42 -0.10 3.57
CA GLU A 440 0.52 0.62 2.29
C GLU A 440 1.90 0.50 1.66
N ARG A 441 2.92 0.43 2.51
CA ARG A 441 4.33 0.54 2.15
C ARG A 441 5.10 -0.66 2.71
N VAL A 442 5.29 -1.67 1.87
CA VAL A 442 6.00 -2.90 2.23
C VAL A 442 7.21 -3.07 1.33
N VAL A 443 8.32 -3.46 1.93
CA VAL A 443 9.58 -3.63 1.21
C VAL A 443 9.50 -4.80 0.23
N GLY A 444 10.16 -4.66 -0.93
CA GLY A 444 10.12 -5.66 -2.01
C GLY A 444 8.98 -5.47 -3.01
N PHE A 445 8.12 -4.46 -2.81
CA PHE A 445 7.05 -4.09 -3.73
C PHE A 445 7.30 -2.74 -4.40
N GLY A 446 6.88 -2.62 -5.67
CA GLY A 446 7.00 -1.41 -6.49
C GLY A 446 8.24 -1.36 -7.37
N ASP A 447 8.31 -0.37 -8.26
CA ASP A 447 9.37 -0.23 -9.27
C ASP A 447 10.69 0.32 -8.68
N THR A 448 10.64 0.88 -7.47
CA THR A 448 11.78 1.41 -6.74
C THR A 448 11.80 0.87 -5.31
N THR A 449 12.99 0.71 -4.74
CA THR A 449 13.11 0.19 -3.36
C THR A 449 12.66 1.21 -2.32
N LEU A 450 12.87 2.51 -2.57
CA LEU A 450 12.54 3.61 -1.69
C LEU A 450 12.12 4.83 -2.51
N GLU A 451 11.12 5.57 -2.01
CA GLU A 451 10.72 6.88 -2.51
C GLU A 451 10.81 7.92 -1.38
N VAL A 452 10.96 9.18 -1.77
CA VAL A 452 10.87 10.30 -0.82
C VAL A 452 9.41 10.51 -0.44
N THR A 453 9.09 10.34 0.84
CA THR A 453 7.73 10.54 1.37
C THR A 453 7.55 11.88 2.03
N LYS A 454 8.65 12.50 2.49
CA LYS A 454 8.62 13.79 3.17
C LYS A 454 9.91 14.55 2.93
N TRP A 455 9.77 15.85 2.63
CA TRP A 455 10.89 16.78 2.48
C TRP A 455 10.59 18.04 3.30
N LEU A 456 11.37 18.29 4.33
CA LEU A 456 11.18 19.44 5.21
C LEU A 456 12.48 20.19 5.44
N GLU A 457 12.38 21.51 5.45
CA GLU A 457 13.38 22.32 6.10
C GLU A 457 13.16 22.31 7.61
N VAL A 458 14.23 22.08 8.37
CA VAL A 458 14.22 22.06 9.82
C VAL A 458 15.20 23.09 10.37
N LYS A 459 15.05 23.45 11.65
CA LYS A 459 16.03 24.31 12.30
C LYS A 459 17.41 23.61 12.31
N PRO A 460 18.48 24.33 11.96
CA PRO A 460 19.86 23.82 11.96
C PRO A 460 20.23 23.03 13.20
#